data_AF-A0A9P0Q2R7-F1
#
_entry.id   AF-A0A9P0Q2R7-F1
#
_cell.length_a   1.000
_cell.length_b   1.000
_cell.length_c   1.000
_cell.angle_alpha   90.00
_cell.angle_beta   90.00
_cell.angle_gamma   90.00
#
_symmetry.space_group_name_H-M   'P 1'
#
loop_
_entity.id
_entity.type
_entity.pdbx_description
1 polymer ?
#
loop_
_entity_poly.entity_id
_entity_poly.type
_entity_poly.pdbx_seq_one_letter_code
_entity_poly.pdbx_strand_id
1 'polypeptide(L)'
;MMVTQKFLQCCGVDGPDDYNGVVPTSCCQNSRVQCPSVNNNVFHEGCASKLYYKLESSSQVIGGVAIGIAAVEIIGAIFGLCLASSIRNHYRRHMYA
;
A
#
# COMPACT_ATOMS: atom_id res chain seq x y z
N MET A 1 -7.03 -12.45 4.89
CA MET A 1 -5.99 -12.12 3.89
C MET A 1 -6.40 -12.74 2.55
N MET A 2 -7.41 -12.18 1.89
CA MET A 2 -8.04 -12.75 0.68
C MET A 2 -8.16 -11.70 -0.45
N VAL A 3 -7.67 -10.48 -0.22
CA VAL A 3 -7.80 -9.33 -1.13
C VAL A 3 -6.58 -9.16 -2.03
N THR A 4 -5.39 -9.53 -1.56
CA THR A 4 -4.12 -9.33 -2.27
C THR A 4 -4.06 -10.11 -3.59
N GLN A 5 -4.45 -11.39 -3.57
CA GLN A 5 -4.43 -12.24 -4.77
C GLN A 5 -5.40 -11.76 -5.86
N LYS A 6 -6.58 -11.28 -5.48
CA LYS A 6 -7.53 -10.67 -6.43
C LYS A 6 -7.05 -9.34 -6.97
N PHE A 7 -6.44 -8.50 -6.12
CA PHE A 7 -5.96 -7.17 -6.51
C PHE A 7 -4.75 -7.25 -7.45
N LEU A 8 -3.82 -8.18 -7.18
CA LEU A 8 -2.63 -8.37 -7.98
C LEU A 8 -2.82 -9.36 -9.14
N GLN A 9 -3.97 -10.04 -9.19
CA GLN A 9 -4.26 -11.11 -10.16
C GLN A 9 -3.17 -12.19 -10.15
N CYS A 10 -2.88 -12.69 -8.96
CA CYS A 10 -1.81 -13.66 -8.68
C CYS A 10 -2.33 -14.77 -7.76
N CYS A 11 -1.59 -15.87 -7.67
CA CYS A 11 -1.89 -16.98 -6.77
C CYS A 11 -0.61 -17.58 -6.19
N GLY A 12 -0.65 -17.84 -4.88
CA GLY A 12 0.52 -18.28 -4.11
C GLY A 12 1.63 -17.24 -4.06
N VAL A 13 2.74 -17.61 -3.44
CA VAL A 13 3.98 -16.83 -3.42
C VAL A 13 4.64 -16.92 -4.80
N ASP A 14 4.89 -18.15 -5.25
CA ASP A 14 5.54 -18.46 -6.52
C ASP A 14 4.52 -18.99 -7.55
N GLY A 15 3.42 -19.59 -7.09
CA GLY A 15 2.35 -20.05 -7.96
C GLY A 15 1.21 -20.76 -7.21
N PRO A 16 0.16 -21.20 -7.92
CA PRO A 16 -0.99 -21.87 -7.31
C PRO A 16 -0.65 -23.21 -6.63
N ASP A 17 0.48 -23.83 -6.98
CA ASP A 17 0.96 -25.08 -6.40
C ASP A 17 1.34 -24.95 -4.92
N ASP A 18 1.59 -23.74 -4.43
CA ASP A 18 1.86 -23.45 -3.01
C ASP A 18 0.72 -23.90 -2.08
N TYR A 19 -0.48 -24.13 -2.62
CA TYR A 19 -1.66 -24.57 -1.88
C TYR A 19 -1.92 -26.09 -1.91
N ASN A 20 -1.01 -26.90 -2.48
CA ASN A 20 -1.11 -28.37 -2.49
C ASN A 20 -2.50 -28.91 -2.91
N GLY A 21 -3.11 -28.30 -3.93
CA GLY A 21 -4.33 -28.78 -4.57
C GLY A 21 -5.62 -28.02 -4.23
N VAL A 22 -5.72 -27.37 -3.06
CA VAL A 22 -6.92 -26.59 -2.67
C VAL A 22 -6.58 -25.10 -2.57
N VAL A 23 -6.83 -24.38 -3.64
CA VAL A 23 -6.56 -22.94 -3.72
C VAL A 23 -7.71 -22.11 -3.12
N PRO A 24 -7.43 -20.93 -2.54
CA PRO A 24 -8.47 -20.03 -2.05
C PRO A 24 -9.24 -19.40 -3.22
N THR A 25 -10.51 -19.04 -3.01
CA THR A 25 -11.35 -18.42 -4.06
C THR A 25 -10.79 -17.09 -4.60
N SER A 26 -9.91 -16.42 -3.86
CA SER A 26 -9.18 -15.22 -4.31
C SER A 26 -8.20 -15.48 -5.45
N CYS A 27 -7.77 -16.73 -5.62
CA CYS A 27 -6.93 -17.20 -6.72
C CYS A 27 -7.71 -17.35 -8.04
N CYS A 28 -9.05 -17.36 -8.00
CA CYS A 28 -9.87 -17.56 -9.19
C CYS A 28 -9.90 -16.31 -10.08
N GLN A 29 -9.71 -16.48 -11.38
CA GLN A 29 -9.88 -15.39 -12.35
C GLN A 29 -11.31 -14.89 -12.37
N ASN A 30 -12.29 -15.81 -12.38
CA ASN A 30 -13.70 -15.47 -12.43
C ASN A 30 -14.37 -15.64 -11.06
N SER A 31 -14.94 -14.57 -10.51
CA SER A 31 -15.54 -14.57 -9.17
C SER A 31 -16.88 -15.32 -9.09
N ARG A 32 -17.44 -15.75 -10.22
CA ARG A 32 -18.75 -16.43 -10.30
C ARG A 32 -18.65 -17.95 -10.16
N VAL A 33 -17.46 -18.52 -10.27
CA VAL A 33 -17.23 -19.97 -10.19
C VAL A 33 -16.21 -20.23 -9.08
N GLN A 34 -16.60 -21.05 -8.10
CA GLN A 34 -15.62 -21.59 -7.15
C GLN A 34 -14.61 -22.43 -7.93
N CYS A 35 -13.33 -22.08 -7.88
CA CYS A 35 -12.25 -22.85 -8.48
C CYS A 35 -11.43 -23.54 -7.39
N PRO A 36 -11.93 -24.66 -6.82
CA PRO A 36 -11.26 -25.32 -5.70
C PRO A 36 -9.99 -26.09 -6.10
N SER A 37 -9.60 -26.11 -7.39
CA SER A 37 -8.47 -26.89 -7.88
C SER A 37 -7.63 -26.08 -8.85
N VAL A 38 -6.30 -26.31 -8.82
CA VAL A 38 -5.27 -25.68 -9.67
C VAL A 38 -5.56 -25.83 -11.18
N ASN A 39 -6.36 -26.81 -11.57
CA ASN A 39 -6.76 -27.05 -12.97
C ASN A 39 -7.87 -26.12 -13.50
N ASN A 40 -8.49 -25.32 -12.64
CA ASN A 40 -9.62 -24.46 -13.01
C ASN A 40 -9.25 -22.98 -12.94
N ASN A 41 -9.16 -22.27 -14.07
CA ASN A 41 -9.23 -20.80 -14.20
C ASN A 41 -8.63 -19.98 -13.03
N VAL A 42 -7.44 -20.37 -12.56
CA VAL A 42 -6.68 -19.70 -11.50
C VAL A 42 -5.72 -18.69 -12.10
N PHE A 43 -5.27 -17.72 -11.30
CA PHE A 43 -4.08 -16.96 -11.64
C PHE A 43 -2.85 -17.87 -11.53
N HIS A 44 -2.05 -17.95 -12.58
CA HIS A 44 -0.85 -18.80 -12.60
C HIS A 44 0.41 -18.07 -12.12
N GLU A 45 0.39 -16.74 -12.07
CA GLU A 45 1.55 -15.98 -11.61
C GLU A 45 1.62 -15.90 -10.09
N GLY A 46 2.82 -16.11 -9.56
CA GLY A 46 3.15 -15.90 -8.16
C GLY A 46 3.00 -14.45 -7.73
N CYS A 47 2.47 -14.24 -6.52
CA CYS A 47 2.27 -12.91 -5.99
C CYS A 47 3.58 -12.18 -5.68
N ALA A 48 4.68 -12.89 -5.39
CA ALA A 48 5.98 -12.26 -5.14
C ALA A 48 6.47 -11.50 -6.39
N SER A 49 6.50 -12.19 -7.54
CA SER A 49 6.92 -11.60 -8.81
C SER A 49 5.95 -10.52 -9.29
N LYS A 50 4.63 -10.74 -9.20
CA LYS A 50 3.62 -9.74 -9.57
C LYS A 50 3.72 -8.48 -8.72
N LEU A 51 3.95 -8.62 -7.41
CA LEU A 51 4.11 -7.50 -6.51
C LEU A 51 5.37 -6.71 -6.86
N TYR A 52 6.50 -7.41 -7.05
CA TYR A 52 7.75 -6.78 -7.44
C TYR A 52 7.60 -5.98 -8.74
N TYR A 53 7.01 -6.58 -9.78
CA TYR A 53 6.79 -5.90 -11.06
C TYR A 53 5.82 -4.72 -10.94
N LYS A 54 4.75 -4.83 -10.13
CA LYS A 54 3.84 -3.73 -9.81
C LYS A 54 4.59 -2.56 -9.15
N LEU A 55 5.46 -2.86 -8.19
CA LEU A 55 6.25 -1.86 -7.48
C LEU A 55 7.29 -1.23 -8.39
N GLU A 56 7.98 -2.02 -9.21
CA GLU A 56 9.00 -1.55 -10.15
C GLU A 56 8.39 -0.63 -11.23
N SER A 57 7.31 -1.09 -11.88
CA SER A 57 6.58 -0.32 -12.90
C SER A 57 5.94 0.96 -12.36
N SER A 58 5.55 0.98 -11.08
CA SER A 58 4.91 2.13 -10.45
C SER A 58 5.86 2.94 -9.55
N SER A 59 7.15 2.62 -9.54
CA SER A 59 8.15 3.21 -8.62
C SER A 59 8.23 4.73 -8.72
N GLN A 60 8.13 5.27 -9.94
CA GLN A 60 8.13 6.72 -10.18
C GLN A 60 6.93 7.42 -9.54
N VAL A 61 5.73 6.84 -9.66
CA VAL A 61 4.51 7.40 -9.08
C VAL A 61 4.55 7.32 -7.56
N ILE A 62 4.95 6.17 -7.01
CA ILE A 62 5.07 5.96 -5.57
C ILE A 62 6.10 6.94 -4.99
N GLY A 63 7.25 7.09 -5.64
CA GLY A 63 8.28 8.05 -5.24
C GLY A 63 7.77 9.49 -5.25
N GLY A 64 7.05 9.89 -6.30
CA GLY A 64 6.47 11.23 -6.40
C GLY A 64 5.46 11.53 -5.28
N VAL A 65 4.58 10.57 -4.96
CA VAL A 65 3.63 10.70 -3.85
C VAL A 65 4.35 10.80 -2.51
N ALA A 66 5.37 9.98 -2.27
CA ALA A 66 6.15 10.03 -1.03
C ALA A 66 6.84 11.39 -0.82
N ILE A 67 7.44 11.95 -1.88
CA ILE A 67 8.06 13.29 -1.83
C ILE A 67 6.99 14.37 -1.57
N GLY A 68 5.83 14.27 -2.21
CA GLY A 68 4.73 15.20 -2.00
C GLY A 68 4.22 15.21 -0.56
N ILE A 69 4.03 14.03 0.04
CA ILE A 69 3.64 13.88 1.44
C ILE A 69 4.70 14.50 2.36
N ALA A 70 5.98 14.18 2.15
CA ALA A 70 7.07 14.73 2.95
C ALA A 70 7.14 16.26 2.88
N ALA A 71 6.91 16.86 1.71
CA ALA A 71 6.87 18.31 1.56
C ALA A 71 5.73 18.94 2.37
N VAL A 72 4.53 18.36 2.32
CA VAL A 72 3.36 18.83 3.08
C VAL A 72 3.61 18.71 4.60
N GLU A 73 4.22 17.61 5.05
CA GLU A 73 4.59 17.42 6.45
C GLU A 73 5.58 18.47 6.94
N ILE A 74 6.62 18.78 6.14
CA ILE A 74 7.60 19.82 6.47
C ILE A 74 6.93 21.19 6.59
N ILE A 75 6.05 21.54 5.65
CA ILE A 75 5.30 22.79 5.68
C ILE A 75 4.42 22.86 6.93
N GLY A 76 3.71 21.79 7.26
CA GLY A 76 2.90 21.68 8.47
C GLY A 76 3.72 21.83 9.75
N ALA A 77 4.90 21.21 9.81
CA ALA A 77 5.82 21.32 10.93
C ALA A 77 6.33 22.76 11.12
N ILE A 78 6.70 23.45 10.03
CA ILE A 78 7.13 24.85 10.07
C ILE A 78 6.00 25.73 10.62
N PHE A 79 4.78 25.60 10.09
CA PHE A 79 3.65 26.38 10.57
C PHE A 79 3.31 26.08 12.04
N GLY A 80 3.35 24.82 12.45
CA GLY A 80 3.16 24.43 13.86
C GLY A 80 4.20 25.06 14.79
N LEU A 81 5.48 25.06 14.40
CA LEU A 81 6.56 25.68 15.17
C LEU A 81 6.45 27.20 15.21
N CYS A 82 6.08 27.83 14.09
CA CYS A 82 5.84 29.28 14.02
C CYS A 82 4.68 29.68 14.92
N LEU A 83 3.56 28.94 14.90
CA LEU A 83 2.40 29.20 15.75
C LEU A 83 2.75 29.04 17.23
N ALA A 84 3.39 27.94 17.62
CA ALA A 84 3.83 27.69 18.99
C ALA A 84 4.78 28.80 19.49
N SER A 85 5.70 29.24 18.63
CA SER A 85 6.62 30.34 18.94
C SER A 85 5.90 31.67 19.11
N SER A 86 4.91 31.96 18.28
CA SER A 86 4.08 33.16 18.37
C SER A 86 3.29 33.22 19.67
N ILE A 87 2.60 32.13 20.03
CA ILE A 87 1.83 32.02 21.28
C ILE A 87 2.74 32.20 22.50
N ARG A 88 3.87 31.48 22.55
CA ARG A 88 4.84 31.61 23.64
C ARG A 88 5.41 33.02 23.74
N ASN A 89 5.65 33.67 22.60
CA ASN A 89 6.13 35.05 22.58
C ASN A 89 5.08 36.03 23.12
N HIS A 90 3.81 35.85 22.75
CA HIS A 90 2.72 36.67 23.26
C HIS A 90 2.57 36.51 24.79
N TYR A 91 2.55 35.27 25.30
CA TYR A 91 2.49 35.00 26.74
C TYR A 91 3.65 35.66 27.52
N ARG A 92 4.89 35.56 27.00
CA ARG A 92 6.04 36.22 27.61
C ARG A 92 5.87 37.75 27.69
N ARG A 93 5.34 38.39 26.65
CA ARG A 93 5.13 39.85 26.65
C ARG A 93 4.11 40.32 27.68
N HIS A 94 3.04 39.57 27.91
CA HIS A 94 2.04 39.89 28.94
C HIS A 94 2.54 39.72 30.37
N MET A 95 3.63 38.98 30.61
CA MET A 95 4.23 38.84 31.94
C MET A 95 5.15 40.00 32.35
N TYR A 96 5.60 40.83 31.41
CA TYR A 96 6.49 41.98 31.68
C TYR A 96 5.77 43.34 31.66
N ALA A 97 4.44 43.33 31.52
CA ALA A 97 3.57 44.51 31.57
C ALA A 97 2.75 44.48 32.86
#